data_AF-A0A9P7KYK2-F1
#
_entry.id   AF-A0A9P7KYK2-F1
#
_cell.length_a   1.000
_cell.length_b   1.000
_cell.length_c   1.000
_cell.angle_alpha   90.00
_cell.angle_beta   90.00
_cell.angle_gamma   90.00
#
_symmetry.space_group_name_H-M   'P 1'
#
loop_
_entity.id
_entity.type
_entity.pdbx_description
1 polymer ?
#
loop_
_entity_poly.entity_id
_entity_poly.type
_entity_poly.pdbx_seq_one_letter_code
_entity_poly.pdbx_strand_id
1 'polypeptide(L)'
;MQCYTALIYVSNALQPFETAYDSYALEFQEIIASAKAVLDIRSSDKSLNSLPLFTPEMGVIQPLFFATLKYRNSFWRQQALNLLEKSGREGPWCGAIEAQILEVVIAAEESTLDNLSSTFNESQRGLPSKYVPEHQRVHLCLVQDYLDRRYESITLDKGAGSPARFAKVQLCKCRDLEGMLNDETRGPRKDFWADERYWDTWHKNVLLPE
;
A
#
# COMPACT_ATOMS: atom_id res chain seq x y z
N MET A 1 -11.07 -3.84 13.39
CA MET A 1 -10.10 -3.32 12.40
C MET A 1 -8.93 -2.55 13.01
N GLN A 2 -9.11 -1.37 13.61
CA GLN A 2 -7.97 -0.54 14.08
C GLN A 2 -7.03 -1.23 15.07
N CYS A 3 -7.59 -1.93 16.06
CA CYS A 3 -6.78 -2.68 17.04
C CYS A 3 -5.93 -3.77 16.39
N TYR A 4 -6.46 -4.45 15.37
CA TYR A 4 -5.68 -5.44 14.60
C TYR A 4 -4.56 -4.76 13.82
N THR A 5 -4.83 -3.64 13.15
CA THR A 5 -3.78 -2.88 12.45
C THR A 5 -2.67 -2.46 13.40
N ALA A 6 -3.01 -1.91 14.57
CA ALA A 6 -2.05 -1.50 15.58
C ALA A 6 -1.24 -2.69 16.12
N LEU A 7 -1.89 -3.82 16.42
CA LEU A 7 -1.24 -5.05 16.85
C LEU A 7 -0.20 -5.50 15.83
N ILE A 8 -0.62 -5.67 14.56
CA ILE A 8 0.26 -6.14 13.49
C ILE A 8 1.44 -5.18 13.32
N TYR A 9 1.19 -3.87 13.31
CA TYR A 9 2.24 -2.88 13.14
C TYR A 9 3.28 -2.94 14.25
N VAL A 10 2.83 -2.96 15.52
CA VAL A 10 3.72 -2.99 16.69
C VAL A 10 4.47 -4.32 16.77
N SER A 11 3.83 -5.45 16.50
CA SER A 11 4.49 -6.76 16.52
C SER A 11 5.56 -6.92 15.43
N ASN A 12 5.47 -6.15 14.34
CA ASN A 12 6.44 -6.16 13.25
C ASN A 12 7.40 -4.96 13.27
N ALA A 13 7.38 -4.11 14.30
CA ALA A 13 8.19 -2.88 14.34
C ALA A 13 9.71 -3.13 14.21
N LEU A 14 10.17 -4.32 14.64
CA LEU A 14 11.57 -4.75 14.54
C LEU A 14 11.76 -5.93 13.59
N GLN A 15 10.72 -6.35 12.87
CA GLN A 15 10.83 -7.42 11.90
C GLN A 15 11.32 -6.84 10.57
N PRO A 16 12.51 -7.24 10.08
CA PRO A 16 13.04 -6.67 8.86
C PRO A 16 12.42 -7.30 7.61
N PHE A 17 11.89 -8.52 7.73
CA PHE A 17 11.31 -9.27 6.61
C PHE A 17 9.83 -8.92 6.41
N GLU A 18 9.47 -8.53 5.19
CA GLU A 18 8.07 -8.27 4.81
C GLU A 18 7.22 -9.54 4.85
N THR A 19 7.79 -10.74 4.66
CA THR A 19 7.06 -12.00 4.84
C THR A 19 6.59 -12.26 6.27
N ALA A 20 7.14 -11.58 7.28
CA ALA A 20 6.72 -11.75 8.67
C ALA A 20 5.23 -11.42 8.88
N TYR A 21 4.69 -10.50 8.06
CA TYR A 21 3.28 -10.11 8.08
C TYR A 21 2.31 -11.28 7.80
N ASP A 22 2.73 -12.35 7.12
CA ASP A 22 1.85 -13.50 6.85
C ASP A 22 1.37 -14.22 8.09
N SER A 23 2.13 -14.11 9.19
CA SER A 23 1.76 -14.71 10.47
C SER A 23 0.45 -14.15 11.03
N TYR A 24 -0.03 -13.03 10.48
CA TYR A 24 -1.24 -12.31 10.89
C TYR A 24 -2.38 -12.46 9.86
N ALA A 25 -2.39 -13.55 9.09
CA ALA A 25 -3.34 -13.77 8.02
C ALA A 25 -4.81 -13.70 8.48
N LEU A 26 -5.13 -14.16 9.69
CA LEU A 26 -6.49 -14.10 10.23
C LEU A 26 -6.88 -12.66 10.59
N GLU A 27 -5.97 -11.91 11.22
CA GLU A 27 -6.18 -10.52 11.61
C GLU A 27 -6.35 -9.63 10.38
N PHE A 28 -5.59 -9.86 9.31
CA PHE A 28 -5.80 -9.17 8.04
C PHE A 28 -7.18 -9.47 7.42
N GLN A 29 -7.61 -10.73 7.46
CA GLN A 29 -8.95 -11.11 6.97
C GLN A 29 -10.05 -10.45 7.78
N GLU A 30 -9.90 -10.37 9.10
CA GLU A 30 -10.83 -9.68 9.99
C GLU A 30 -10.85 -8.16 9.75
N ILE A 31 -9.70 -7.54 9.45
CA ILE A 31 -9.65 -6.13 9.02
C ILE A 31 -10.51 -5.92 7.77
N ILE A 32 -10.31 -6.74 6.74
CA ILE A 32 -11.00 -6.65 5.45
C ILE A 32 -12.50 -6.91 5.61
N ALA A 33 -12.87 -7.97 6.34
CA ALA A 33 -14.26 -8.31 6.62
C ALA A 33 -14.98 -7.20 7.40
N SER A 34 -14.34 -6.65 8.43
CA SER A 34 -14.87 -5.53 9.21
C SER A 34 -15.09 -4.29 8.34
N ALA A 35 -14.09 -3.93 7.52
CA ALA A 35 -14.18 -2.77 6.64
C ALA A 35 -15.31 -2.93 5.61
N LYS A 36 -15.45 -4.13 5.05
CA LYS A 36 -16.58 -4.45 4.16
C LYS A 36 -17.93 -4.25 4.84
N ALA A 37 -18.11 -4.79 6.05
CA ALA A 37 -19.37 -4.64 6.78
C ALA A 37 -19.72 -3.16 7.03
N VAL A 38 -18.74 -2.33 7.40
CA VAL A 38 -18.93 -0.88 7.59
C VAL A 38 -19.35 -0.19 6.29
N LEU A 39 -18.70 -0.51 5.16
CA LEU A 39 -19.03 0.07 3.87
C LEU A 39 -20.39 -0.39 3.35
N ASP A 40 -20.78 -1.65 3.60
CA ASP A 40 -22.09 -2.18 3.23
C ASP A 40 -23.22 -1.46 4.01
N ILE A 41 -23.03 -1.20 5.31
CA ILE A 41 -23.98 -0.41 6.13
C ILE A 41 -24.11 1.02 5.60
N ARG A 42 -22.99 1.69 5.32
CA ARG A 42 -23.00 3.06 4.73
C ARG A 42 -23.72 3.09 3.38
N SER A 43 -23.61 2.02 2.61
CA SER A 43 -24.25 1.89 1.29
C SER A 43 -25.75 1.63 1.37
N SER A 44 -26.23 1.00 2.45
CA SER A 44 -27.66 0.77 2.69
C SER A 44 -28.38 1.98 3.28
N ASP A 45 -27.69 2.81 4.06
CA ASP A 45 -28.25 3.99 4.75
C ASP A 45 -28.43 5.23 3.85
N LYS A 46 -28.64 5.02 2.54
CA LYS A 46 -28.96 6.05 1.53
C LYS A 46 -30.34 6.72 1.74
N SER A 47 -30.82 6.84 2.98
CA SER A 47 -31.89 7.77 3.30
C SER A 47 -31.44 9.17 2.92
N LEU A 48 -32.14 9.72 1.93
CA LEU A 48 -31.85 10.99 1.28
C LEU A 48 -31.84 12.14 2.29
N ASN A 49 -30.83 13.02 2.17
CA ASN A 49 -30.79 14.41 2.66
C ASN A 49 -30.14 14.74 4.01
N SER A 50 -29.42 13.85 4.69
CA SER A 50 -28.54 14.27 5.79
C SER A 50 -27.09 14.42 5.31
N LEU A 51 -26.49 15.59 5.56
CA LEU A 51 -25.03 15.73 5.46
C LEU A 51 -24.42 14.69 6.41
N PRO A 52 -23.36 13.96 6.01
CA PRO A 52 -22.72 13.00 6.90
C PRO A 52 -22.29 13.75 8.16
N LEU A 53 -22.82 13.33 9.32
CA LEU A 53 -22.43 13.88 10.60
C LEU A 53 -20.92 13.62 10.74
N PHE A 54 -20.15 14.68 10.97
CA PHE A 54 -18.74 14.53 11.32
C PHE A 54 -18.66 13.57 12.52
N THR A 55 -18.07 12.40 12.27
CA THR A 55 -17.85 11.38 13.29
C THR A 55 -16.35 11.32 13.51
N PRO A 56 -15.83 11.55 14.74
CA PRO A 56 -14.41 11.44 15.04
C PRO A 56 -13.93 9.99 15.08
N GLU A 57 -14.64 9.07 14.41
CA GLU A 57 -14.31 7.66 14.37
C GLU A 57 -13.16 7.41 13.41
N MET A 58 -12.23 6.56 13.84
CA MET A 58 -11.12 6.11 13.00
C MET A 58 -11.69 5.37 11.79
N GLY A 59 -11.45 5.93 10.60
CA GLY A 59 -12.05 5.44 9.36
C GLY A 59 -11.44 4.15 8.81
N VAL A 60 -11.89 3.71 7.63
CA VAL A 60 -11.52 2.45 6.99
C VAL A 60 -10.31 2.55 6.06
N ILE A 61 -9.92 3.75 5.64
CA ILE A 61 -8.88 3.95 4.62
C ILE A 61 -7.53 3.43 5.12
N GLN A 62 -7.07 3.83 6.30
CA GLN A 62 -5.74 3.45 6.78
C GLN A 62 -5.59 1.91 6.98
N PRO A 63 -6.56 1.19 7.60
CA PRO A 63 -6.47 -0.26 7.71
C PRO A 63 -6.49 -0.98 6.36
N LEU A 64 -7.30 -0.50 5.41
CA LEU A 64 -7.35 -1.08 4.07
C LEU A 64 -6.07 -0.81 3.27
N PHE A 65 -5.50 0.39 3.38
CA PHE A 65 -4.19 0.72 2.80
C PHE A 65 -3.12 -0.22 3.35
N PHE A 66 -3.08 -0.37 4.68
CA PHE A 66 -2.11 -1.23 5.35
C PHE A 66 -2.26 -2.70 4.96
N ALA A 67 -3.49 -3.22 4.94
CA ALA A 67 -3.77 -4.60 4.52
C ALA A 67 -3.35 -4.84 3.07
N THR A 68 -3.65 -3.90 2.17
CA THR A 68 -3.27 -4.00 0.76
C THR A 68 -1.75 -3.99 0.58
N LEU A 69 -1.04 -3.12 1.32
CA LEU A 69 0.42 -2.99 1.22
C LEU A 69 1.17 -4.20 1.83
N LYS A 70 0.76 -4.65 3.02
CA LYS A 70 1.53 -5.60 3.82
C LYS A 70 1.09 -7.05 3.66
N TYR A 71 -0.19 -7.33 3.41
CA TYR A 71 -0.63 -8.71 3.26
C TYR A 71 -0.42 -9.20 1.83
N ARG A 72 0.47 -10.19 1.64
CA ARG A 72 0.91 -10.65 0.32
C ARG A 72 0.05 -11.71 -0.36
N ASN A 73 -1.07 -12.08 0.24
CA ASN A 73 -2.03 -12.96 -0.43
C ASN A 73 -2.78 -12.18 -1.52
N SER A 74 -2.53 -12.51 -2.80
CA SER A 74 -3.09 -11.78 -3.95
C SER A 74 -4.63 -11.65 -3.89
N PHE A 75 -5.35 -12.70 -3.50
CA PHE A 75 -6.81 -12.66 -3.37
C PHE A 75 -7.28 -11.62 -2.34
N TRP A 76 -6.75 -11.67 -1.12
CA TRP A 76 -7.15 -10.75 -0.06
C TRP A 76 -6.67 -9.32 -0.32
N ARG A 77 -5.49 -9.18 -0.94
CA ARG A 77 -4.96 -7.90 -1.36
C ARG A 77 -5.88 -7.19 -2.35
N GLN A 78 -6.34 -7.91 -3.39
CA GLN A 78 -7.28 -7.36 -4.35
C GLN A 78 -8.62 -6.97 -3.69
N GLN A 79 -9.09 -7.78 -2.73
CA GLN A 79 -10.31 -7.47 -1.98
C GLN A 79 -10.15 -6.19 -1.15
N ALA A 80 -9.02 -6.01 -0.47
CA ALA A 80 -8.72 -4.81 0.30
C ALA A 80 -8.63 -3.57 -0.60
N LEU A 81 -7.95 -3.69 -1.75
CA LEU A 81 -7.81 -2.63 -2.75
C LEU A 81 -9.18 -2.17 -3.28
N ASN A 82 -10.05 -3.11 -3.66
CA ASN A 82 -11.39 -2.81 -4.16
C ASN A 82 -12.27 -2.10 -3.11
N LEU A 83 -12.08 -2.41 -1.81
CA LEU A 83 -12.78 -1.72 -0.73
C LEU A 83 -12.19 -0.33 -0.49
N LEU A 84 -10.87 -0.20 -0.58
CA LEU A 84 -10.15 1.06 -0.41
C LEU A 84 -10.61 2.08 -1.45
N GLU A 85 -10.70 1.68 -2.72
CA GLU A 85 -11.19 2.52 -3.81
C GLU A 85 -12.59 3.09 -3.51
N LYS A 86 -13.45 2.30 -2.86
CA LYS A 86 -14.84 2.65 -2.51
C LYS A 86 -14.98 3.38 -1.17
N SER A 87 -13.89 3.60 -0.44
CA SER A 87 -13.93 4.12 0.93
C SER A 87 -14.20 5.62 1.06
N GLY A 88 -14.29 6.35 -0.06
CA GLY A 88 -14.60 7.78 -0.06
C GLY A 88 -13.44 8.61 0.51
N ARG A 89 -13.75 9.61 1.34
CA ARG A 89 -12.75 10.51 1.94
C ARG A 89 -12.84 10.50 3.46
N GLU A 90 -11.68 10.48 4.11
CA GLU A 90 -11.53 10.54 5.57
C GLU A 90 -10.47 11.59 5.88
N GLY A 91 -10.88 12.80 6.27
CA GLY A 91 -9.96 13.93 6.44
C GLY A 91 -9.12 14.20 5.18
N PRO A 92 -7.77 14.19 5.26
CA PRO A 92 -6.90 14.38 4.10
C PRO A 92 -6.83 13.16 3.17
N TRP A 93 -7.24 11.98 3.64
CA TRP A 93 -7.13 10.74 2.88
C TRP A 93 -8.31 10.55 1.92
N CYS A 94 -8.02 10.00 0.74
CA CYS A 94 -9.00 9.70 -0.29
C CYS A 94 -8.79 8.27 -0.78
N GLY A 95 -9.75 7.39 -0.54
CA GLY A 95 -9.63 5.96 -0.83
C GLY A 95 -9.28 5.65 -2.28
N ALA A 96 -9.86 6.38 -3.24
CA ALA A 96 -9.55 6.22 -4.66
C ALA A 96 -8.11 6.63 -5.03
N ILE A 97 -7.55 7.65 -4.38
CA ILE A 97 -6.15 8.05 -4.58
C ILE A 97 -5.23 6.99 -3.98
N GLU A 98 -5.50 6.58 -2.74
CA GLU A 98 -4.73 5.57 -2.02
C GLU A 98 -4.72 4.22 -2.75
N ALA A 99 -5.85 3.84 -3.36
CA ALA A 99 -5.95 2.63 -4.19
C ALA A 99 -5.05 2.72 -5.44
N GLN A 100 -5.08 3.81 -6.19
CA GLN A 100 -4.20 3.96 -7.37
C GLN A 100 -2.71 3.95 -7.00
N ILE A 101 -2.35 4.49 -5.84
CA ILE A 101 -0.98 4.42 -5.34
C ILE A 101 -0.58 2.96 -5.08
N LEU A 102 -1.45 2.18 -4.45
CA LEU A 102 -1.20 0.77 -4.15
C LEU A 102 -1.24 -0.14 -5.38
N GLU A 103 -2.00 0.20 -6.42
CA GLU A 103 -1.90 -0.49 -7.71
C GLU A 103 -0.48 -0.43 -8.28
N VAL A 104 0.19 0.71 -8.16
CA VAL A 104 1.59 0.85 -8.58
C VAL A 104 2.52 -0.02 -7.73
N VAL A 105 2.25 -0.14 -6.43
CA VAL A 105 3.00 -1.06 -5.56
C VAL A 105 2.81 -2.50 -6.03
N ILE A 106 1.56 -2.94 -6.20
CA ILE A 106 1.23 -4.31 -6.63
C ILE A 106 1.89 -4.62 -7.97
N ALA A 107 1.76 -3.73 -8.94
CA ALA A 107 2.41 -3.88 -10.23
C ALA A 107 3.95 -3.96 -10.11
N ALA A 108 4.57 -3.17 -9.25
CA ALA A 108 6.02 -3.22 -9.04
C ALA A 108 6.48 -4.54 -8.39
N GLU A 109 5.68 -5.10 -7.50
CA GLU A 109 5.95 -6.39 -6.86
C GLU A 109 5.73 -7.57 -7.81
N GLU A 110 4.64 -7.56 -8.57
CA GLU A 110 4.19 -8.69 -9.38
C GLU A 110 4.81 -8.72 -10.80
N SER A 111 5.21 -7.57 -11.36
CA SER A 111 5.79 -7.48 -12.72
C SER A 111 7.08 -8.27 -12.93
N THR A 112 7.77 -8.69 -11.87
CA THR A 112 8.97 -9.54 -11.99
C THR A 112 8.60 -11.02 -12.17
N LEU A 113 7.41 -11.44 -11.72
CA LEU A 113 6.90 -12.81 -11.91
C LEU A 113 6.54 -13.08 -13.39
N ASP A 114 6.05 -12.05 -14.09
CA ASP A 114 5.66 -12.16 -15.51
C ASP A 114 6.86 -12.22 -16.48
N ASN A 115 8.02 -11.65 -16.09
CA ASN A 115 9.24 -11.69 -16.91
C ASN A 115 9.99 -13.04 -16.81
N LEU A 116 9.79 -13.80 -15.74
CA LEU A 116 10.36 -15.14 -15.57
C LEU A 116 9.49 -16.24 -16.19
N SER A 117 8.17 -16.02 -16.29
CA SER A 117 7.24 -16.96 -16.94
C SER A 117 7.37 -16.99 -18.46
N SER A 118 7.93 -15.94 -19.06
CA SER A 118 8.09 -15.79 -20.51
C SER A 118 9.43 -16.31 -21.06
N THR A 119 10.37 -16.75 -20.20
CA THR A 119 11.72 -17.18 -20.63
C THR A 119 12.05 -18.65 -20.32
N PHE A 120 11.18 -19.41 -19.64
CA PHE A 120 11.48 -20.80 -19.26
C PHE A 120 10.53 -21.83 -19.88
N ASN A 121 11.15 -22.82 -20.53
CA ASN A 121 10.55 -23.95 -21.23
C ASN A 121 9.47 -24.71 -20.42
N GLU A 122 8.47 -25.19 -21.16
CA GLU A 122 7.19 -25.80 -20.82
C GLU A 122 7.14 -27.00 -19.83
N SER A 123 8.20 -27.32 -19.09
CA SER A 123 8.28 -28.57 -18.32
C SER A 123 7.99 -28.47 -16.82
N GLN A 124 7.76 -27.28 -16.25
CA GLN A 124 7.31 -27.14 -14.86
C GLN A 124 6.36 -25.95 -14.70
N ARG A 125 5.10 -26.08 -15.14
CA ARG A 125 4.04 -25.18 -14.69
C ARG A 125 3.75 -25.46 -13.21
N GLY A 126 4.57 -24.89 -12.32
CA GLY A 126 4.12 -24.60 -10.97
C GLY A 126 2.94 -23.62 -11.06
N LEU A 127 1.91 -23.83 -10.24
CA LEU A 127 0.83 -22.85 -10.09
C LEU A 127 1.46 -21.47 -9.78
N PRO A 128 1.01 -20.35 -10.37
CA PRO A 128 1.54 -19.04 -10.01
C PRO A 128 1.51 -18.89 -8.49
N SER A 129 2.67 -18.59 -7.90
CA SER A 129 2.79 -18.43 -6.45
C SER A 129 1.74 -17.42 -6.01
N LYS A 130 0.87 -17.82 -5.06
CA LYS A 130 -0.15 -16.92 -4.48
C LYS A 130 0.45 -15.72 -3.73
N TYR A 131 1.77 -15.73 -3.55
CA TYR A 131 2.52 -14.86 -2.67
C TYR A 131 3.74 -14.27 -3.38
N VAL A 132 3.91 -12.94 -3.23
CA VAL A 132 5.12 -12.22 -3.65
C VAL A 132 6.31 -12.66 -2.78
N PRO A 133 7.48 -13.01 -3.37
CA PRO A 133 8.68 -13.36 -2.63
C PRO A 133 9.33 -12.14 -1.97
N GLU A 134 10.05 -12.35 -0.86
CA GLU A 134 10.63 -11.27 -0.03
C GLU A 134 11.41 -10.22 -0.82
N HIS A 135 12.34 -10.63 -1.68
CA HIS A 135 13.19 -9.71 -2.46
C HIS A 135 12.43 -8.85 -3.49
N GLN A 136 11.14 -9.16 -3.75
CA GLN A 136 10.26 -8.35 -4.59
C GLN A 136 9.38 -7.40 -3.78
N ARG A 137 9.30 -7.58 -2.45
CA ARG A 137 8.40 -6.80 -1.58
C ARG A 137 8.83 -5.34 -1.49
N VAL A 138 7.88 -4.45 -1.73
CA VAL A 138 8.04 -3.02 -1.44
C VAL A 138 7.89 -2.81 0.06
N HIS A 139 8.96 -2.30 0.67
CA HIS A 139 9.01 -2.07 2.11
C HIS A 139 8.36 -0.72 2.46
N LEU A 140 8.53 0.27 1.58
CA LEU A 140 8.10 1.64 1.80
C LEU A 140 7.37 2.20 0.57
N CYS A 141 6.24 2.85 0.82
CA CYS A 141 5.48 3.62 -0.17
C CYS A 141 5.08 4.96 0.48
N LEU A 142 5.60 6.07 -0.04
CA LEU A 142 5.39 7.41 0.52
C LEU A 142 4.97 8.39 -0.58
N VAL A 143 3.89 9.12 -0.35
CA VAL A 143 3.56 10.29 -1.17
C VAL A 143 4.50 11.43 -0.78
N GLN A 144 5.35 11.84 -1.72
CA GLN A 144 6.28 12.96 -1.52
C GLN A 144 5.66 14.30 -1.89
N ASP A 145 4.83 14.32 -2.94
CA ASP A 145 4.33 15.56 -3.52
C ASP A 145 3.06 15.32 -4.35
N TYR A 146 2.34 16.40 -4.63
CA TYR A 146 1.22 16.43 -5.57
C TYR A 146 1.57 17.38 -6.71
N LEU A 147 1.36 16.95 -7.96
CA LEU A 147 1.82 17.64 -9.15
C LEU A 147 0.66 18.03 -10.06
N ASP A 148 0.74 19.19 -10.72
CA ASP A 148 -0.20 19.62 -11.75
C ASP A 148 0.02 18.88 -13.10
N ARG A 149 -0.71 19.28 -14.16
CA ARG A 149 -0.56 18.71 -15.52
C ARG A 149 0.82 18.96 -16.15
N ARG A 150 1.58 19.93 -15.64
CA ARG A 150 2.92 20.29 -16.11
C ARG A 150 4.01 19.64 -15.24
N TYR A 151 3.62 18.76 -14.31
CA TYR A 151 4.49 18.14 -13.31
C TYR A 151 5.15 19.15 -12.35
N GLU A 152 4.52 20.31 -12.15
CA GLU A 152 4.96 21.28 -11.15
C GLU A 152 4.35 20.93 -9.79
N SER A 153 5.16 21.01 -8.73
CA SER A 153 4.72 20.80 -7.34
C SER A 153 3.62 21.78 -6.98
N ILE A 154 2.59 21.29 -6.28
CA ILE A 154 1.50 22.11 -5.79
C ILE A 154 1.40 22.01 -4.28
N THR A 155 1.26 23.15 -3.62
CA THR A 155 0.90 23.18 -2.21
C THR A 155 -0.61 22.89 -2.08
N LEU A 156 -0.97 21.95 -1.20
CA LEU A 156 -2.36 21.50 -0.97
C LEU A 156 -3.17 22.45 -0.07
N ASP A 157 -2.81 23.73 -0.01
CA ASP A 157 -3.38 24.76 0.85
C ASP A 157 -4.71 25.35 0.32
N LYS A 158 -5.23 24.86 -0.80
CA LYS A 158 -6.45 25.42 -1.43
C LYS A 158 -7.57 24.38 -1.53
N GLY A 159 -8.61 24.58 -0.73
CA GLY A 159 -9.86 23.81 -0.78
C GLY A 159 -10.54 23.90 -2.15
N ALA A 160 -11.30 22.84 -2.46
CA ALA A 160 -12.16 22.64 -3.64
C ALA A 160 -11.61 23.16 -4.98
N GLY A 161 -10.93 22.28 -5.72
CA GLY A 161 -10.40 22.56 -7.06
C GLY A 161 -8.87 22.45 -7.16
N SER A 162 -8.25 21.51 -6.44
CA SER A 162 -6.80 21.30 -6.52
C SER A 162 -6.39 21.05 -7.97
N PRO A 163 -5.41 21.79 -8.51
CA PRO A 163 -4.87 21.54 -9.85
C PRO A 163 -4.05 20.24 -9.92
N ALA A 164 -3.85 19.54 -8.79
CA ALA A 164 -3.13 18.28 -8.77
C ALA A 164 -3.80 17.27 -9.70
N ARG A 165 -2.97 16.70 -10.56
CA ARG A 165 -3.31 15.57 -11.42
C ARG A 165 -2.46 14.35 -11.13
N PHE A 166 -1.33 14.49 -10.44
CA PHE A 166 -0.51 13.36 -10.06
C PHE A 166 -0.13 13.38 -8.58
N ALA A 167 0.01 12.21 -7.96
CA ALA A 167 0.78 12.03 -6.74
C ALA A 167 2.18 11.52 -7.12
N LYS A 168 3.23 12.21 -6.68
CA LYS A 168 4.61 11.71 -6.78
C LYS A 168 4.86 10.79 -5.59
N VAL A 169 5.01 9.50 -5.88
CA VAL A 169 5.21 8.45 -4.87
C VAL A 169 6.65 7.97 -4.92
N GLN A 170 7.28 7.87 -3.76
CA GLN A 170 8.53 7.16 -3.56
C GLN A 170 8.25 5.72 -3.14
N LEU A 171 8.90 4.78 -3.81
CA LEU A 171 8.83 3.36 -3.52
C LEU A 171 10.24 2.87 -3.17
N CYS A 172 10.35 2.07 -2.12
CA CYS A 172 11.61 1.47 -1.72
C CYS A 172 11.47 -0.04 -1.50
N LYS A 173 12.41 -0.83 -2.01
CA LYS A 173 12.56 -2.26 -1.68
C LYS A 173 14.01 -2.59 -1.34
N CYS A 174 14.21 -3.54 -0.45
CA CYS A 174 15.53 -4.08 -0.15
C CYS A 174 15.85 -5.24 -1.11
N ARG A 175 16.98 -5.18 -1.80
CA ARG A 175 17.47 -6.22 -2.72
C ARG A 175 18.10 -7.40 -1.98
N ASP A 176 18.80 -7.10 -0.89
CA ASP A 176 19.55 -8.07 -0.09
C ASP A 176 19.43 -7.72 1.39
N LEU A 177 18.36 -8.21 2.01
CA LEU A 177 18.06 -7.96 3.41
C LEU A 177 19.07 -8.66 4.34
N GLU A 178 19.48 -9.88 4.01
CA GLU A 178 20.41 -10.66 4.83
C GLU A 178 21.80 -10.03 4.82
N GLY A 179 22.32 -9.64 3.65
CA GLY A 179 23.58 -8.89 3.56
C GLY A 179 23.51 -7.58 4.32
N MET A 180 22.40 -6.85 4.22
CA MET A 180 22.19 -5.61 4.96
C MET A 180 22.19 -5.82 6.49
N LEU A 181 21.60 -6.91 6.99
CA LEU A 181 21.54 -7.21 8.42
C LEU A 181 22.88 -7.68 8.98
N ASN A 182 23.71 -8.32 8.15
CA ASN A 182 25.05 -8.79 8.51
C ASN A 182 26.16 -7.73 8.29
N ASP A 183 25.84 -6.55 7.73
CA ASP A 183 26.80 -5.49 7.47
C ASP A 183 27.15 -4.71 8.75
N GLU A 184 28.23 -5.14 9.42
CA GLU A 184 28.76 -4.48 10.62
C GLU A 184 29.33 -3.08 10.36
N THR A 185 29.58 -2.71 9.09
CA THR A 185 30.08 -1.38 8.73
C THR A 185 28.96 -0.32 8.68
N ARG A 186 27.71 -0.74 8.87
CA ARG A 186 26.54 0.11 8.81
C ARG A 186 26.38 0.96 10.08
N GLY A 187 26.69 2.24 9.97
CA GLY A 187 26.34 3.23 11.00
C GLY A 187 24.84 3.60 11.02
N PRO A 188 24.37 4.29 12.09
CA PRO A 188 23.02 4.85 12.13
C PRO A 188 22.86 5.87 11.00
N ARG A 189 21.96 5.61 10.05
CA ARG A 189 21.67 6.52 8.92
C ARG A 189 20.34 7.21 9.12
N LYS A 190 20.29 8.48 8.73
CA LYS A 190 19.05 9.30 8.73
C LYS A 190 18.04 8.77 7.70
N ASP A 191 18.53 8.40 6.52
CA ASP A 191 17.72 7.87 5.42
C ASP A 191 18.21 6.46 5.08
N PHE A 192 17.57 5.43 5.63
CA PHE A 192 18.04 4.04 5.45
C PHE A 192 17.98 3.59 3.98
N TRP A 193 17.03 4.13 3.21
CA TRP A 193 16.82 3.82 1.79
C TRP A 193 17.85 4.48 0.85
N ALA A 194 18.76 5.31 1.37
CA ALA A 194 19.82 5.94 0.57
C ALA A 194 21.03 5.02 0.33
N ASP A 195 21.09 3.85 0.99
CA ASP A 195 22.16 2.88 0.77
C ASP A 195 21.88 2.03 -0.48
N GLU A 196 22.31 2.51 -1.64
CA GLU A 196 22.12 1.85 -2.94
C GLU A 196 22.75 0.45 -3.03
N ARG A 197 23.62 0.07 -2.07
CA ARG A 197 24.14 -1.29 -1.95
C ARG A 197 23.03 -2.31 -1.69
N TYR A 198 22.03 -1.92 -0.90
CA TYR A 198 20.95 -2.81 -0.45
C TYR A 198 19.57 -2.34 -0.89
N TRP A 199 19.38 -1.06 -1.16
CA TRP A 199 18.05 -0.47 -1.40
C TRP A 199 17.88 -0.01 -2.84
N ASP A 200 16.76 -0.43 -3.42
CA ASP A 200 16.17 0.20 -4.59
C ASP A 200 15.20 1.27 -4.16
N THR A 201 15.47 2.52 -4.55
CA THR A 201 14.54 3.63 -4.38
C THR A 201 14.20 4.23 -5.73
N TRP A 202 12.91 4.32 -6.06
CA TRP A 202 12.46 4.96 -7.30
C TRP A 202 11.19 5.76 -7.06
N HIS A 203 10.87 6.63 -8.03
CA HIS A 203 9.69 7.50 -7.97
C HIS A 203 8.71 7.14 -9.09
N LYS A 204 7.42 7.27 -8.81
CA LYS A 204 6.33 7.10 -9.77
C LYS A 204 5.35 8.26 -9.64
N ASN A 205 4.93 8.80 -10.77
CA ASN A 205 3.84 9.76 -10.82
C ASN A 205 2.54 8.97 -11.05
N VAL A 206 1.70 8.90 -10.03
CA VAL A 206 0.41 8.20 -10.05
C VAL A 206 -0.64 9.21 -10.46
N LEU A 207 -1.42 8.91 -11.50
CA LEU A 207 -2.53 9.77 -11.91
C LEU A 207 -3.58 9.83 -10.79
N LEU A 208 -4.18 10.98 -10.54
CA LEU A 208 -5.26 11.11 -9.58
C LEU A 208 -6.60 10.88 -10.28
N PRO A 209 -7.57 10.22 -9.61
CA PRO A 209 -8.93 10.10 -10.12
C PRO A 209 -9.58 11.49 -10.21
N GLU A 210 -10.41 11.69 -11.23
CA GLU A 210 -11.11 12.96 -11.48
C GLU A 210 -12.20 13.27 -10.44
#